data_AF-A0AAW5UQV6-F1
#
_entry.id   AF-A0AAW5UQV6-F1
#
_cell.length_a   1.000
_cell.length_b   1.000
_cell.length_c   1.000
_cell.angle_alpha   90.00
_cell.angle_beta   90.00
_cell.angle_gamma   90.00
#
_symmetry.space_group_name_H-M   'P 1'
#
loop_
_entity.id
_entity.type
_entity.pdbx_description
1 polymer ?
#
loop_
_entity_poly.entity_id
_entity_poly.type
_entity_poly.pdbx_seq_one_letter_code
_entity_poly.pdbx_strand_id
1 'polypeptide(L)'
;MNTALKMKLEEMNRRLNEALDTALFEESESEFNEFQAEVDSFERELEEISEFRQDHLQLSELKKIGAIQKKIRQVKNGYNFYDPEYERSVMFPNGEDEEEDDFFI
;
A
#
# COMPACT_ATOMS: atom_id res chain seq x y z
N MET A 1 -1.14 -8.50 23.76
CA MET A 1 -1.11 -7.49 22.67
C MET A 1 -0.13 -6.39 23.01
N ASN A 2 0.86 -6.16 22.14
CA ASN A 2 1.75 -5.01 22.27
C ASN A 2 0.92 -3.73 22.05
N THR A 3 0.91 -2.82 23.03
CA THR A 3 0.03 -1.64 23.02
C THR A 3 0.31 -0.71 21.84
N ALA A 4 1.57 -0.60 21.41
CA ALA A 4 1.95 0.23 20.26
C ALA A 4 1.45 -0.41 18.94
N LEU A 5 1.66 -1.71 18.78
CA LEU A 5 1.15 -2.44 17.61
C LEU A 5 -0.37 -2.37 17.53
N LYS A 6 -1.06 -2.50 18.67
CA LYS A 6 -2.52 -2.35 18.74
C LYS A 6 -2.99 -1.03 18.14
N MET A 7 -2.46 0.08 18.65
CA MET A 7 -2.87 1.41 18.23
C MET A 7 -2.60 1.62 16.75
N LYS A 8 -1.46 1.12 16.26
CA LYS A 8 -1.08 1.20 14.85
C LYS A 8 -2.08 0.45 13.94
N LEU A 9 -2.41 -0.80 14.27
CA LEU A 9 -3.39 -1.59 13.52
C LEU A 9 -4.79 -0.97 13.58
N GLU A 10 -5.18 -0.36 14.70
CA GLU A 10 -6.46 0.32 14.83
C GLU A 10 -6.52 1.58 13.97
N GLU A 11 -5.44 2.35 13.88
CA GLU A 11 -5.36 3.54 13.04
C GLU A 11 -5.39 3.21 11.55
N MET A 12 -4.58 2.24 11.10
CA MET A 12 -4.62 1.74 9.72
C MET A 12 -6.04 1.30 9.32
N ASN A 13 -6.70 0.55 10.20
CA ASN A 13 -8.04 0.04 9.96
C ASN A 13 -9.11 1.15 9.90
N ARG A 14 -8.93 2.23 10.68
CA ARG A 14 -9.80 3.41 10.64
C ARG A 14 -9.65 4.15 9.31
N ARG A 15 -8.41 4.50 8.92
CA ARG A 15 -8.12 5.22 7.67
C ARG A 15 -8.61 4.47 6.43
N LEU A 16 -8.41 3.15 6.37
CA LEU A 16 -8.89 2.32 5.26
C LEU A 16 -10.42 2.23 5.21
N ASN A 17 -11.11 2.21 6.36
CA ASN A 17 -12.57 2.22 6.38
C ASN A 17 -13.13 3.56 5.86
N GLU A 18 -12.54 4.68 6.28
CA GLU A 18 -12.94 6.00 5.80
C GLU A 18 -12.90 6.04 4.26
N ALA A 19 -11.82 5.55 3.67
CA ALA A 19 -11.62 5.47 2.22
C ALA A 19 -12.58 4.51 1.48
N LEU A 20 -13.07 3.46 2.14
CA LEU A 20 -14.05 2.53 1.56
C LEU A 20 -15.49 3.05 1.66
N ASP A 21 -15.81 3.78 2.73
CA ASP A 21 -17.16 4.27 3.00
C ASP A 21 -17.46 5.62 2.31
N THR A 22 -16.42 6.37 1.94
CA THR A 22 -16.54 7.72 1.37
C THR A 22 -15.84 7.77 0.01
N ALA A 23 -16.48 8.36 -1.00
CA ALA A 23 -15.82 8.78 -2.24
C ALA A 23 -14.89 9.97 -1.94
N LEU A 24 -13.81 9.71 -1.20
CA LEU A 24 -13.03 10.71 -0.46
C LEU A 24 -12.23 11.67 -1.36
N PHE A 25 -11.98 11.28 -2.60
CA PHE A 25 -10.95 11.90 -3.43
C PHE A 25 -11.45 12.44 -4.78
N GLU A 26 -12.77 12.62 -4.95
CA GLU A 26 -13.34 13.06 -6.24
C GLU A 26 -12.86 14.46 -6.69
N GLU A 27 -12.28 15.28 -5.79
CA GLU A 27 -11.92 16.68 -6.11
C GLU A 27 -10.42 17.04 -5.95
N SER A 28 -9.56 16.16 -5.42
CA SER A 28 -8.16 16.52 -5.09
C SER A 28 -7.16 15.41 -5.39
N GLU A 29 -6.46 15.53 -6.52
CA GLU A 29 -5.38 14.62 -6.92
C GLU A 29 -4.24 14.57 -5.90
N SER A 30 -3.94 15.70 -5.24
CA SER A 30 -2.89 15.72 -4.19
C SER A 30 -3.29 14.92 -2.96
N GLU A 31 -4.55 15.00 -2.53
CA GLU A 31 -5.05 14.21 -1.40
C GLU A 31 -5.07 12.72 -1.73
N PHE A 32 -5.40 12.38 -2.98
CA PHE A 32 -5.30 11.01 -3.47
C PHE A 32 -3.86 10.49 -3.45
N ASN A 33 -2.90 11.27 -3.94
CA ASN A 33 -1.48 10.89 -3.97
C ASN A 33 -0.91 10.70 -2.54
N GLU A 34 -1.27 11.58 -1.60
CA GLU A 34 -0.88 11.44 -0.19
C GLU A 34 -1.47 10.17 0.43
N PHE A 35 -2.76 9.92 0.18
CA PHE A 35 -3.43 8.71 0.66
C PHE A 35 -2.84 7.43 0.05
N GLN A 36 -2.53 7.45 -1.24
CA GLN A 36 -1.85 6.33 -1.90
C GLN A 36 -0.51 6.04 -1.20
N ALA A 37 0.33 7.05 -0.98
CA ALA A 37 1.62 6.88 -0.30
C ALA A 37 1.46 6.33 1.13
N GLU A 38 0.43 6.76 1.84
CA GLU A 38 0.07 6.24 3.17
C GLU A 38 -0.32 4.76 3.12
N VAL A 39 -1.19 4.35 2.18
CA VAL A 39 -1.62 2.96 2.01
C VAL A 39 -0.45 2.06 1.61
N ASP A 40 0.43 2.50 0.72
CA ASP A 40 1.65 1.76 0.35
C ASP A 40 2.61 1.62 1.53
N SER A 41 2.68 2.63 2.41
CA SER A 41 3.41 2.54 3.68
C SER A 41 2.79 1.49 4.61
N PHE A 42 1.46 1.46 4.75
CA PHE A 42 0.78 0.46 5.57
C PHE A 42 1.03 -0.96 5.07
N GLU A 43 1.01 -1.19 3.76
CA GLU A 43 1.25 -2.49 3.16
C GLU A 43 2.65 -3.02 3.54
N ARG A 44 3.70 -2.20 3.30
CA ARG A 44 5.08 -2.54 3.68
C ARG A 44 5.24 -2.81 5.17
N GLU A 45 4.67 -1.97 6.02
CA GLU A 45 4.78 -2.16 7.47
C GLU A 45 4.10 -3.46 7.95
N LEU A 46 2.98 -3.84 7.35
CA LEU A 46 2.30 -5.10 7.68
C LEU A 46 3.08 -6.33 7.19
N GLU A 47 3.77 -6.22 6.05
CA GLU A 47 4.71 -7.23 5.57
C GLU A 47 5.87 -7.39 6.55
N GLU A 48 6.51 -6.29 6.98
CA GLU A 48 7.57 -6.35 7.99
C GLU A 48 7.09 -6.98 9.31
N ILE A 49 5.90 -6.62 9.79
CA ILE A 49 5.33 -7.22 11.00
C ILE A 49 5.10 -8.72 10.79
N SER A 50 4.64 -9.12 9.60
CA SER A 50 4.35 -10.51 9.27
C SER A 50 5.63 -11.34 9.11
N GLU A 51 6.67 -10.81 8.49
CA GLU A 51 7.93 -11.54 8.27
C GLU A 51 8.80 -11.60 9.52
N PHE A 52 8.94 -10.49 10.25
CA PHE A 52 9.92 -10.39 11.33
C PHE A 52 9.34 -10.68 12.72
N ARG A 53 8.02 -10.68 12.88
CA ARG A 53 7.38 -10.81 14.21
C ARG A 53 6.37 -11.93 14.31
N GLN A 54 6.18 -12.77 13.29
CA GLN A 54 5.12 -13.79 13.25
C GLN A 54 5.05 -14.65 14.52
N ASP A 55 6.19 -15.16 14.99
CA ASP A 55 6.29 -16.07 16.13
C ASP A 55 5.97 -15.40 17.47
N HIS A 56 5.94 -14.07 17.50
CA HIS A 56 5.65 -13.26 18.68
C HIS A 56 4.24 -12.66 18.66
N LEU A 57 3.47 -12.90 17.60
CA LEU A 57 2.10 -12.39 17.46
C LEU A 57 1.08 -13.38 18.02
N GLN A 58 0.09 -12.83 18.71
CA GLN A 58 -1.09 -13.58 19.13
C GLN A 58 -1.99 -13.85 17.93
N LEU A 59 -2.75 -14.94 17.97
CA LEU A 59 -3.72 -15.30 16.92
C LEU A 59 -4.71 -14.16 16.62
N SER A 60 -5.09 -13.37 17.62
CA SER A 60 -5.96 -12.20 17.46
C SER A 60 -5.28 -11.07 16.67
N GLU A 61 -3.97 -10.87 16.84
CA GLU A 61 -3.17 -9.89 16.09
C GLU A 61 -3.03 -10.32 14.63
N LEU A 62 -2.70 -11.60 14.40
CA LEU A 62 -2.62 -12.19 13.05
C LEU A 62 -3.94 -12.04 12.27
N LYS A 63 -5.08 -12.31 12.93
CA LYS A 63 -6.40 -12.11 12.32
C LYS A 63 -6.67 -10.64 11.97
N LYS A 64 -6.26 -9.70 12.81
CA LYS A 64 -6.40 -8.26 12.53
C LYS A 64 -5.53 -7.85 11.35
N ILE A 65 -4.27 -8.27 11.31
CA ILE A 65 -3.34 -8.00 10.21
C ILE A 65 -3.94 -8.51 8.89
N GLY A 66 -4.38 -9.77 8.84
CA GLY A 66 -4.99 -10.32 7.62
C GLY A 66 -6.27 -9.59 7.20
N ALA A 67 -7.07 -9.09 8.14
CA ALA A 67 -8.24 -8.28 7.83
C ALA A 67 -7.86 -6.91 7.22
N ILE A 68 -6.81 -6.27 7.74
CA ILE A 68 -6.32 -4.98 7.22
C ILE A 68 -5.70 -5.17 5.82
N GLN A 69 -4.88 -6.19 5.61
CA GLN A 69 -4.34 -6.53 4.29
C GLN A 69 -5.45 -6.74 3.25
N LYS A 70 -6.55 -7.41 3.63
CA LYS A 70 -7.70 -7.57 2.75
C LYS A 70 -8.34 -6.22 2.38
N LYS A 71 -8.42 -5.28 3.32
CA LYS A 71 -8.95 -3.93 3.06
C LYS A 71 -8.04 -3.08 2.18
N ILE A 72 -6.72 -3.15 2.39
CA ILE A 72 -5.73 -2.52 1.50
C ILE A 72 -6.00 -2.97 0.07
N ARG A 73 -6.13 -4.28 -0.18
CA ARG A 73 -6.47 -4.80 -1.51
C ARG A 73 -7.80 -4.28 -2.04
N GLN A 74 -8.82 -4.14 -1.19
CA GLN A 74 -10.11 -3.58 -1.61
C GLN A 74 -9.99 -2.11 -2.01
N VAL A 75 -9.25 -1.31 -1.23
CA VAL A 75 -8.97 0.10 -1.54
C VAL A 75 -8.18 0.21 -2.84
N LYS A 76 -7.07 -0.51 -2.99
CA LYS A 76 -6.24 -0.50 -4.22
C LYS A 76 -6.98 -1.01 -5.46
N ASN A 77 -8.02 -1.84 -5.30
CA ASN A 77 -8.86 -2.28 -6.41
C ASN A 77 -10.01 -1.31 -6.72
N GLY A 78 -10.50 -0.58 -5.71
CA GLY A 78 -11.58 0.40 -5.87
C GLY A 78 -11.09 1.74 -6.42
N TYR A 79 -9.81 2.05 -6.19
CA TYR A 79 -9.14 3.24 -6.67
C TYR A 79 -8.02 2.83 -7.64
N ASN A 80 -7.80 3.61 -8.71
CA ASN A 80 -6.71 3.37 -9.65
C ASN A 80 -5.37 3.83 -9.06
N PHE A 81 -4.83 3.07 -8.11
CA PHE A 81 -3.51 3.34 -7.53
C PHE A 81 -2.45 3.31 -8.62
N TYR A 82 -1.53 4.28 -8.58
CA TYR A 82 -0.39 4.31 -9.48
C TYR A 82 0.50 3.09 -9.22
N ASP A 83 0.75 2.31 -10.28
CA ASP A 83 1.65 1.16 -10.27
C ASP A 83 2.83 1.48 -11.22
N PRO A 84 4.02 1.77 -10.68
CA PRO A 84 5.19 2.13 -11.48
C PRO A 84 5.59 1.01 -12.46
N GLU A 85 5.42 -0.26 -12.09
CA GLU A 85 5.80 -1.39 -12.94
C GLU A 85 4.82 -1.54 -14.10
N TYR A 86 3.52 -1.36 -13.84
CA TYR A 86 2.49 -1.33 -14.89
C TYR A 86 2.69 -0.17 -15.86
N GLU A 87 2.89 1.05 -15.35
CA GLU A 87 3.14 2.24 -16.18
C GLU A 87 4.39 2.06 -17.04
N ARG A 88 5.47 1.53 -16.45
CA ARG A 88 6.68 1.18 -17.21
C ARG A 88 6.42 0.12 -18.27
N SER A 89 5.60 -0.90 -17.99
CA SER A 89 5.23 -1.93 -18.97
C SER A 89 4.36 -1.36 -20.11
N VAL A 90 3.54 -0.35 -19.86
CA VAL A 90 2.73 0.32 -20.89
C VAL A 90 3.58 1.25 -21.75
N MET A 91 4.47 2.02 -21.12
CA MET A 91 5.38 2.92 -21.82
C MET A 91 6.47 2.18 -22.61
N PHE A 92 6.96 1.06 -22.06
CA PHE A 92 8.02 0.24 -22.64
C PHE A 92 7.57 -1.22 -22.76
N PRO A 93 6.61 -1.53 -23.66
CA PRO A 93 6.07 -2.89 -23.80
C PRO A 93 7.13 -3.91 -24.26
N ASN A 94 8.22 -3.43 -24.85
CA ASN A 94 9.37 -4.24 -25.26
C ASN A 94 10.55 -4.18 -24.27
N GLY A 95 10.42 -3.48 -23.13
CA GLY A 95 11.48 -3.35 -22.12
C GLY A 95 12.65 -2.43 -22.49
N GLU A 96 12.52 -1.62 -23.54
CA GLU A 96 13.56 -0.67 -24.00
C GLU A 96 13.63 0.56 -23.09
N ASP A 97 14.29 0.43 -21.95
CA ASP A 97 14.83 1.55 -21.17
C ASP A 97 16.36 1.55 -21.30
N GLU A 98 16.81 1.29 -22.52
CA GLU A 98 18.20 1.36 -22.95
C GLU A 98 18.35 2.64 -23.76
N GLU A 99 18.30 3.80 -23.09
CA GLU A 99 19.18 4.88 -23.51
C GLU A 99 20.61 4.38 -23.20
N GLU A 100 21.15 3.51 -24.07
CA GLU A 100 22.59 3.37 -24.21
C GLU A 100 23.09 4.77 -24.59
N ASP A 101 23.50 5.52 -23.56
CA ASP A 101 24.19 6.79 -23.69
C ASP A 101 25.53 6.47 -24.37
N ASP A 102 25.48 6.39 -25.69
CA ASP A 102 26.59 6.21 -26.63
C ASP A 102 27.47 7.48 -26.63
N PHE A 103 27.92 7.92 -25.45
CA PHE A 103 28.94 8.96 -25.29
C PHE A 103 30.32 8.31 -25.18
N PHE A 104 30.71 7.60 -26.24
CA PHE A 104 32.10 7.39 -26.60
C PHE A 104 32.48 8.31 -27.76
N ILE A 105 32.75 9.59 -27.46
CA ILE A 105 33.62 10.47 -28.29
C ILE A 105 34.50 11.31 -27.38
#